data_AF-A0A6M1PR76-F1
#
_entry.id   AF-A0A6M1PR76-F1
#
_cell.length_a   1.000
_cell.length_b   1.000
_cell.length_c   1.000
_cell.angle_alpha   90.00
_cell.angle_beta   90.00
_cell.angle_gamma   90.00
#
_symmetry.space_group_name_H-M   'P 1'
#
loop_
_entity.id
_entity.type
_entity.pdbx_description
1 polymer ?
#
loop_
_entity_poly.entity_id
_entity_poly.type
_entity_poly.pdbx_seq_one_letter_code
_entity_poly.pdbx_strand_id
1 'polypeptide(L)'
;MTSRHSGSTGLPLPGNLRTVVTAGIFAAVCAVVPLMIGFVSAKLSSSSSLQLAIVSALLFPAFLLSLLKPRLLVSYTLLVWAVAPELRRLADWSEGTYHSVSLLSLAPLLAGATVAIPVLREIHTLKRPHMRLMLLFAIPLGYATLVGLAKNGVGSVYDLLNYLVPLLLLLYFAVTPFTARDIDKLLGTYANIAVLVAVYGIIQYLTVPAWDAFWMQNSGMNSIGTPHPLEVRVFSTLNSPGPAATFLVFALVPMILEKRWRGAFSWIGVLLVVVCLLTTLVRAAWLLLLVMLLVYIASSSSKGKWKTLIQVVFVALALFWIVPKLPGAEGLTARMETLSSIQEDRSYNDRLNLLGTMIPAIKSNPVGQGIGSVGQSTKLGNSGELGEYGIMDNGFIALLLTFGAPGGLLFFIALGAVARQIYGRVAGTNRLQLYGRLALAAWVGAVVGLVSDNGFSGLKAYLIWMLIGLGLGVRELIEAGRKEAAPAVIEPETESVLAGAKGQAAADSR
;
A
#
# COMPACT_ATOMS: atom_id res chain seq x y z
N MET A 1 83.15 19.64 12.72
CA MET A 1 82.55 18.70 13.70
C MET A 1 81.06 18.62 13.39
N THR A 2 80.38 17.52 13.08
CA THR A 2 80.70 16.12 12.76
C THR A 2 79.39 15.54 12.20
N SER A 3 79.51 14.74 11.14
CA SER A 3 78.57 13.76 10.56
C SER A 3 77.09 14.10 10.32
N ARG A 4 76.72 14.11 9.03
CA ARG A 4 75.39 13.74 8.52
C ARG A 4 75.15 12.25 8.77
N HIS A 5 73.98 11.88 9.27
CA HIS A 5 73.50 10.49 9.26
C HIS A 5 72.23 10.35 8.41
N SER A 6 72.35 9.46 7.42
CA SER A 6 71.38 8.53 6.83
C SER A 6 69.88 8.80 6.96
N GLY A 7 69.21 8.85 5.80
CA GLY A 7 67.75 8.85 5.70
C GLY A 7 67.09 7.57 6.23
N SER A 8 65.85 7.74 6.68
CA SER A 8 64.88 6.67 6.80
C SER A 8 63.65 7.03 5.98
N THR A 9 63.47 6.29 4.89
CA THR A 9 62.19 6.13 4.19
C THR A 9 61.26 5.33 5.09
N GLY A 10 60.56 6.00 6.00
CA GLY A 10 59.44 5.43 6.74
C GLY A 10 58.16 5.57 5.93
N LEU A 11 57.75 4.50 5.23
CA LEU A 11 56.37 4.34 4.78
C LEU A 11 55.44 4.48 6.00
N PRO A 12 54.32 5.23 5.92
CA PRO A 12 53.37 5.30 7.01
C PRO A 12 52.81 3.90 7.27
N LEU A 13 53.00 3.40 8.48
CA LEU A 13 52.43 2.15 8.98
C LEU A 13 50.89 2.17 8.79
N PRO A 14 50.27 1.05 8.37
CA PRO A 14 48.85 1.01 8.09
C PRO A 14 48.06 1.21 9.39
N GLY A 15 47.37 2.35 9.47
CA GLY A 15 46.43 2.66 10.53
C GLY A 15 45.29 1.65 10.58
N ASN A 16 45.17 1.00 11.73
CA ASN A 16 44.08 0.11 12.15
C ASN A 16 43.83 -1.11 11.25
N LEU A 17 44.14 -2.31 11.77
CA LEU A 17 43.79 -3.61 11.18
C LEU A 17 42.31 -3.69 10.77
N ARG A 18 41.42 -3.02 11.51
CA ARG A 18 39.99 -2.88 11.17
C ARG A 18 39.76 -2.16 9.83
N THR A 19 40.52 -1.11 9.52
CA THR A 19 40.41 -0.34 8.27
C THR A 19 40.89 -1.14 7.07
N VAL A 20 41.94 -1.94 7.25
CA VAL A 20 42.46 -2.83 6.20
C VAL A 20 41.49 -3.98 5.94
N VAL A 21 40.91 -4.56 7.00
CA VAL A 21 39.90 -5.63 6.87
C VAL A 21 38.62 -5.09 6.23
N THR A 22 38.11 -3.91 6.62
CA THR A 22 36.92 -3.33 5.99
C THR A 22 37.17 -2.92 4.54
N ALA A 23 38.35 -2.37 4.22
CA ALA A 23 38.74 -2.08 2.84
C ALA A 23 38.87 -3.36 1.99
N GLY A 24 39.43 -4.42 2.56
CA GLY A 24 39.53 -5.75 1.91
C GLY A 24 38.16 -6.38 1.64
N ILE A 25 37.24 -6.34 2.61
CA ILE A 25 35.86 -6.81 2.44
C ILE A 25 35.14 -5.97 1.37
N PHE A 26 35.31 -4.64 1.40
CA PHE A 26 34.68 -3.75 0.42
C PHE A 26 35.21 -4.01 -1.00
N ALA A 27 36.52 -4.17 -1.17
CA ALA A 27 37.14 -4.53 -2.45
C ALA A 27 36.68 -5.91 -2.95
N ALA A 28 36.59 -6.90 -2.05
CA ALA A 28 36.08 -8.24 -2.38
C ALA A 28 34.60 -8.19 -2.81
N VAL A 29 33.76 -7.43 -2.13
CA VAL A 29 32.35 -7.21 -2.53
C VAL A 29 32.27 -6.51 -3.89
N CYS A 30 33.08 -5.47 -4.11
CA CYS A 30 33.14 -4.75 -5.37
C CYS A 30 33.66 -5.59 -6.55
N ALA A 31 34.44 -6.65 -6.30
CA ALA A 31 34.92 -7.55 -7.35
C ALA A 31 33.98 -8.76 -7.56
N VAL A 32 33.51 -9.37 -6.48
CA VAL A 32 32.70 -10.60 -6.52
C VAL A 32 31.28 -10.32 -6.99
N VAL A 33 30.66 -9.21 -6.56
CA VAL A 33 29.28 -8.91 -6.92
C VAL A 33 29.12 -8.68 -8.43
N PRO A 34 29.95 -7.86 -9.11
CA PRO A 34 29.87 -7.72 -10.57
C PRO A 34 30.15 -9.01 -11.32
N LEU A 35 31.11 -9.84 -10.86
CA LEU A 35 31.40 -11.13 -11.47
C LEU A 35 30.23 -12.12 -11.33
N MET A 36 29.58 -12.15 -10.16
CA MET A 36 28.37 -12.94 -9.93
C MET A 36 27.19 -12.45 -10.79
N ILE A 37 27.00 -11.14 -10.89
CA ILE A 37 25.97 -10.55 -11.76
C ILE A 37 26.26 -10.91 -13.23
N GLY A 38 27.51 -10.77 -13.67
CA GLY A 38 27.94 -11.14 -15.03
C GLY A 38 27.75 -12.63 -15.33
N PHE A 39 28.10 -13.50 -14.40
CA PHE A 39 27.94 -14.96 -14.54
C PHE A 39 26.47 -15.38 -14.58
N VAL A 40 25.63 -14.81 -13.72
CA VAL A 40 24.18 -15.06 -13.72
C VAL A 40 23.55 -14.52 -15.00
N SER A 41 23.90 -13.30 -15.40
CA SER A 41 23.39 -12.68 -16.63
C SER A 41 23.76 -13.48 -17.88
N ALA A 42 24.96 -14.09 -17.93
CA ALA A 42 25.41 -14.91 -19.06
C ALA A 42 24.65 -16.24 -19.21
N LYS A 43 23.98 -16.72 -18.15
CA LYS A 43 23.20 -17.97 -18.17
C LYS A 43 21.70 -17.76 -18.38
N LEU A 44 21.23 -16.51 -18.34
CA LEU A 44 19.82 -16.19 -18.50
C LEU A 44 19.47 -16.02 -19.98
N SER A 45 18.23 -16.35 -20.34
CA SER A 45 17.68 -15.97 -21.65
C SER A 45 17.63 -14.44 -21.77
N SER A 46 17.65 -13.91 -23.00
CA SER A 46 17.54 -12.46 -23.25
C SER A 46 16.34 -11.84 -22.51
N SER A 47 15.20 -12.55 -22.52
CA SER A 47 13.98 -12.16 -21.80
C SER A 47 14.19 -12.08 -20.29
N SER A 48 14.70 -13.15 -19.67
CA SER A 48 14.94 -13.18 -18.24
C SER A 48 15.98 -12.13 -17.80
N SER A 49 16.96 -11.84 -18.66
CA SER A 49 17.95 -10.79 -18.43
C SER A 49 17.33 -9.39 -18.45
N LEU A 50 16.47 -9.08 -19.43
CA LEU A 50 15.73 -7.81 -19.47
C LEU A 50 14.84 -7.65 -18.24
N GLN A 51 14.09 -8.71 -17.89
CA GLN A 51 13.22 -8.68 -16.72
C GLN A 51 14.02 -8.44 -15.43
N LEU A 52 15.16 -9.12 -15.27
CA LEU A 52 16.04 -8.93 -14.12
C LEU A 52 16.60 -7.50 -14.06
N ALA A 53 17.03 -6.94 -15.20
CA ALA A 53 17.54 -5.57 -15.27
C ALA A 53 16.48 -4.55 -14.82
N ILE A 54 15.24 -4.69 -15.28
CA ILE A 54 14.13 -3.80 -14.86
C ILE A 54 13.84 -3.98 -13.37
N VAL A 55 13.78 -5.22 -12.86
CA VAL A 55 13.57 -5.50 -11.42
C VAL A 55 14.67 -4.85 -10.58
N SER A 56 15.94 -5.00 -10.97
CA SER A 56 17.08 -4.38 -10.30
C SER A 56 17.03 -2.85 -10.34
N ALA A 57 16.65 -2.26 -11.48
CA ALA A 57 16.50 -0.82 -11.63
C ALA A 57 15.40 -0.25 -10.73
N LEU A 58 14.32 -1.00 -10.49
CA LEU A 58 13.26 -0.62 -9.57
C LEU A 58 13.64 -0.87 -8.10
N LEU A 59 14.36 -1.95 -7.80
CA LEU A 59 14.74 -2.34 -6.45
C LEU A 59 15.86 -1.47 -5.88
N PHE A 60 16.85 -1.11 -6.69
CA PHE A 60 18.05 -0.40 -6.23
C PHE A 60 17.74 0.97 -5.58
N PRO A 61 16.89 1.84 -6.17
CA PRO A 61 16.51 3.08 -5.51
C PRO A 61 15.69 2.84 -4.23
N ALA A 62 14.83 1.81 -4.16
CA ALA A 62 14.13 1.45 -2.93
C ALA A 62 15.14 1.09 -1.82
N PHE A 63 16.14 0.28 -2.15
CA PHE A 63 17.22 -0.07 -1.23
C PHE A 63 17.98 1.18 -0.75
N LEU A 64 18.42 2.07 -1.66
CA LEU A 64 19.11 3.31 -1.28
C LEU A 64 18.23 4.21 -0.39
N LEU A 65 16.95 4.38 -0.73
CA LEU A 65 16.01 5.17 0.07
C LEU A 65 15.80 4.57 1.45
N SER A 66 15.75 3.24 1.56
CA SER A 66 15.61 2.54 2.85
C SER A 66 16.76 2.81 3.83
N LEU A 67 17.97 3.08 3.30
CA LEU A 67 19.16 3.38 4.07
C LEU A 67 19.32 4.89 4.35
N LEU A 68 19.09 5.72 3.33
CA LEU A 68 19.47 7.13 3.34
C LEU A 68 18.31 8.07 3.69
N LYS A 69 17.11 7.79 3.18
CA LYS A 69 15.93 8.65 3.35
C LYS A 69 14.66 7.80 3.54
N PRO A 70 14.54 7.07 4.67
CA PRO A 70 13.41 6.15 4.89
C PRO A 70 12.07 6.83 4.62
N ARG A 71 11.87 8.08 5.08
CA ARG A 71 10.62 8.85 4.90
C ARG A 71 10.08 8.91 3.45
N LEU A 72 10.95 8.83 2.43
CA LEU A 72 10.56 8.86 1.01
C LEU A 72 10.31 7.46 0.42
N LEU A 73 10.67 6.40 1.15
CA LEU A 73 10.61 5.02 0.67
C LEU A 73 9.19 4.62 0.26
N VAL A 74 8.19 4.91 1.09
CA VAL A 74 6.78 4.53 0.79
C VAL A 74 6.27 5.25 -0.46
N SER A 75 6.64 6.51 -0.66
CA SER A 75 6.29 7.25 -1.89
C SER A 75 6.88 6.58 -3.12
N TYR A 76 8.13 6.12 -3.04
CA TYR A 76 8.79 5.42 -4.14
C TYR A 76 8.19 4.03 -4.38
N THR A 77 7.96 3.24 -3.33
CA THR A 77 7.36 1.90 -3.51
C THR A 77 5.91 1.98 -4.01
N LEU A 78 5.15 3.01 -3.66
CA LEU A 78 3.85 3.31 -4.30
C LEU A 78 3.99 3.54 -5.80
N LEU A 79 5.01 4.29 -6.23
CA LEU A 79 5.30 4.49 -7.64
C LEU A 79 5.66 3.17 -8.32
N VAL A 80 6.48 2.32 -7.68
CA VAL A 80 6.81 0.98 -8.21
C VAL A 80 5.56 0.12 -8.37
N TRP A 81 4.67 0.11 -7.37
CA TRP A 81 3.37 -0.58 -7.46
C TRP A 81 2.51 -0.08 -8.64
N ALA A 82 2.56 1.22 -8.94
CA ALA A 82 1.82 1.82 -10.04
C ALA A 82 2.44 1.55 -11.42
N VAL A 83 3.77 1.49 -11.53
CA VAL A 83 4.49 1.46 -12.82
C VAL A 83 4.97 0.06 -13.22
N ALA A 84 5.26 -0.83 -12.27
CA ALA A 84 5.80 -2.16 -12.60
C ALA A 84 4.90 -3.00 -13.53
N PRO A 85 3.56 -2.99 -13.41
CA PRO A 85 2.71 -3.74 -14.34
C PRO A 85 2.76 -3.20 -15.77
N GLU A 86 2.88 -1.88 -15.94
CA GLU A 86 3.08 -1.25 -17.24
C GLU A 86 4.41 -1.66 -17.88
N LEU A 87 5.50 -1.62 -17.10
CA LEU A 87 6.81 -2.06 -17.57
C LEU A 87 6.80 -3.54 -17.96
N ARG A 88 6.02 -4.37 -17.27
CA ARG A 88 5.83 -5.78 -17.64
C ARG A 88 5.15 -5.91 -18.99
N ARG A 89 4.08 -5.16 -19.24
CA ARG A 89 3.39 -5.20 -20.53
C ARG A 89 4.27 -4.75 -21.68
N LEU A 90 5.05 -3.69 -21.47
CA LEU A 90 6.01 -3.21 -22.46
C LEU A 90 7.10 -4.26 -22.75
N ALA A 91 7.63 -4.92 -21.72
CA ALA A 91 8.62 -5.98 -21.88
C ALA A 91 8.03 -7.19 -22.65
N ASP A 92 6.89 -7.71 -22.21
CA ASP A 92 6.21 -8.84 -22.85
C ASP A 92 5.85 -8.53 -24.32
N TRP A 93 5.38 -7.31 -24.61
CA TRP A 93 5.08 -6.86 -25.97
C TRP A 93 6.34 -6.72 -26.83
N SER A 94 7.43 -6.15 -26.29
CA SER A 94 8.69 -5.97 -27.03
C SER A 94 9.34 -7.30 -27.41
N GLU A 95 9.08 -8.36 -26.63
CA GLU A 95 9.53 -9.72 -26.89
C GLU A 95 8.53 -10.54 -27.72
N GLY A 96 7.32 -9.99 -27.95
CA GLY A 96 6.22 -10.69 -28.61
C GLY A 96 5.71 -11.92 -27.83
N THR A 97 6.04 -12.05 -26.54
CA THR A 97 5.77 -13.24 -25.74
C THR A 97 5.10 -12.87 -24.43
N TYR A 98 3.93 -13.42 -24.17
CA TYR A 98 3.24 -13.25 -22.90
C TYR A 98 3.75 -14.26 -21.86
N HIS A 99 4.23 -13.74 -20.73
CA HIS A 99 4.63 -14.57 -19.59
C HIS A 99 3.50 -14.61 -18.58
N SER A 100 2.86 -15.77 -18.37
CA SER A 100 1.83 -15.93 -17.35
C SER A 100 2.37 -15.69 -15.93
N VAL A 101 3.61 -16.12 -15.69
CA VAL A 101 4.41 -15.87 -14.49
C VAL A 101 5.66 -15.08 -14.89
N SER A 102 5.72 -13.80 -14.50
CA SER A 102 6.83 -12.91 -14.82
C SER A 102 7.59 -12.49 -13.57
N LEU A 103 8.93 -12.42 -13.66
CA LEU A 103 9.81 -11.92 -12.60
C LEU A 103 9.50 -10.45 -12.26
N LEU A 104 9.04 -9.65 -13.23
CA LEU A 104 8.64 -8.26 -12.99
C LEU A 104 7.50 -8.11 -11.99
N SER A 105 6.66 -9.15 -11.86
CA SER A 105 5.57 -9.17 -10.89
C SER A 105 6.08 -9.15 -9.44
N LEU A 106 7.35 -9.55 -9.22
CA LEU A 106 8.01 -9.47 -7.92
C LEU A 106 8.54 -8.08 -7.61
N ALA A 107 8.73 -7.19 -8.60
CA ALA A 107 9.37 -5.89 -8.38
C ALA A 107 8.68 -5.05 -7.29
N PRO A 108 7.33 -4.89 -7.26
CA PRO A 108 6.67 -4.15 -6.18
C PRO A 108 6.80 -4.81 -4.82
N LEU A 109 6.81 -6.14 -4.76
CA LEU A 109 6.97 -6.90 -3.53
C LEU A 109 8.39 -6.79 -2.98
N LEU A 110 9.41 -6.92 -3.83
CA LEU A 110 10.81 -6.79 -3.45
C LEU A 110 11.15 -5.35 -3.04
N ALA A 111 10.70 -4.37 -3.82
CA ALA A 111 10.86 -2.96 -3.47
C ALA A 111 10.14 -2.65 -2.15
N GLY A 112 8.91 -3.15 -1.96
CA GLY A 112 8.17 -3.03 -0.71
C GLY A 112 8.86 -3.73 0.47
N ALA A 113 9.50 -4.88 0.26
CA ALA A 113 10.20 -5.62 1.31
C ALA A 113 11.39 -4.84 1.89
N THR A 114 11.97 -3.88 1.14
CA THR A 114 13.03 -3.01 1.66
C THR A 114 12.58 -2.14 2.85
N VAL A 115 11.26 -1.99 3.06
CA VAL A 115 10.68 -1.39 4.27
C VAL A 115 11.11 -2.12 5.55
N ALA A 116 11.45 -3.41 5.45
CA ALA A 116 11.98 -4.17 6.58
C ALA A 116 13.31 -3.61 7.11
N ILE A 117 14.14 -2.97 6.27
CA ILE A 117 15.46 -2.46 6.65
C ILE A 117 15.36 -1.40 7.77
N PRO A 118 14.62 -0.28 7.62
CA PRO A 118 14.42 0.66 8.71
C PRO A 118 13.63 0.06 9.89
N VAL A 119 12.72 -0.90 9.64
CA VAL A 119 11.98 -1.60 10.70
C VAL A 119 12.92 -2.37 11.61
N LEU A 120 13.82 -3.17 11.05
CA LEU A 120 14.76 -4.00 11.79
C LEU A 120 15.79 -3.14 12.54
N ARG A 121 16.26 -2.05 11.92
CA ARG A 121 17.19 -1.10 12.55
C ARG A 121 16.59 -0.49 13.83
N GLU A 122 15.33 -0.11 13.78
CA GLU A 122 14.65 0.61 14.87
C GLU A 122 13.67 -0.27 15.67
N ILE A 123 13.75 -1.60 15.53
CA ILE A 123 12.80 -2.54 16.14
C ILE A 123 12.77 -2.45 17.67
N HIS A 124 13.92 -2.11 18.27
CA HIS A 124 14.09 -1.92 19.71
C HIS A 124 13.25 -0.74 20.27
N THR A 125 12.82 0.18 19.41
CA THR A 125 11.99 1.33 19.78
C THR A 125 10.48 1.02 19.77
N LEU A 126 10.10 -0.19 19.32
CA LEU A 126 8.71 -0.55 19.10
C LEU A 126 7.94 -0.71 20.41
N LYS A 127 6.77 -0.08 20.50
CA LYS A 127 5.92 -0.16 21.69
C LYS A 127 5.15 -1.48 21.73
N ARG A 128 4.89 -1.99 22.94
CA ARG A 128 4.15 -3.26 23.17
C ARG A 128 2.83 -3.39 22.38
N PRO A 129 1.96 -2.36 22.23
CA PRO A 129 0.72 -2.49 21.48
C PRO A 129 0.91 -2.83 20.00
N HIS A 130 1.93 -2.24 19.35
CA HIS A 130 2.26 -2.52 17.95
C HIS A 130 2.86 -3.91 17.77
N MET A 131 3.72 -4.34 18.71
CA MET A 131 4.27 -5.70 18.71
C MET A 131 3.19 -6.77 18.90
N ARG A 132 2.26 -6.56 19.84
CA ARG A 132 1.10 -7.47 20.04
C ARG A 132 0.25 -7.57 18.78
N LEU A 133 0.00 -6.45 18.12
CA LEU A 133 -0.77 -6.43 16.88
C LEU A 133 -0.10 -7.27 15.78
N MET A 134 1.22 -7.14 15.65
CA MET A 134 1.98 -7.94 14.69
C MET A 134 1.94 -9.44 15.00
N LEU A 135 2.08 -9.82 16.28
CA LEU A 135 1.97 -11.22 16.69
C LEU A 135 0.58 -11.80 16.37
N LEU A 136 -0.49 -11.02 16.53
CA LEU A 136 -1.85 -11.46 16.20
C LEU A 136 -2.03 -11.78 14.71
N PHE A 137 -1.33 -11.08 13.81
CA PHE A 137 -1.32 -11.41 12.38
C PHE A 137 -0.30 -12.50 12.03
N ALA A 138 0.84 -12.54 12.72
CA ALA A 138 1.90 -13.51 12.45
C ALA A 138 1.47 -14.95 12.72
N ILE A 139 0.63 -15.19 13.74
CA ILE A 139 0.14 -16.53 14.09
C ILE A 139 -0.71 -17.14 12.95
N PRO A 140 -1.83 -16.52 12.51
CA PRO A 140 -2.62 -17.08 11.42
C PRO A 140 -1.84 -17.12 10.10
N LEU A 141 -0.97 -16.14 9.83
CA LEU A 141 -0.12 -16.15 8.64
C LEU A 141 0.89 -17.31 8.67
N GLY A 142 1.52 -17.57 9.80
CA GLY A 142 2.42 -18.71 9.99
C GLY A 142 1.69 -20.04 9.82
N TYR A 143 0.51 -20.19 10.44
CA TYR A 143 -0.34 -21.37 10.28
C TYR A 143 -0.69 -21.62 8.80
N ALA A 144 -1.22 -20.61 8.11
CA ALA A 144 -1.64 -20.73 6.73
C ALA A 144 -0.45 -20.92 5.76
N THR A 145 0.73 -20.40 6.11
CA THR A 145 1.98 -20.65 5.37
C THR A 145 2.39 -22.11 5.47
N LEU A 146 2.35 -22.72 6.67
CA LEU A 146 2.71 -24.13 6.85
C LEU A 146 1.77 -25.05 6.05
N VAL A 147 0.46 -24.80 6.12
CA VAL A 147 -0.54 -25.53 5.32
C VAL A 147 -0.31 -25.28 3.81
N GLY A 148 -0.03 -24.02 3.45
CA GLY A 148 0.21 -23.62 2.07
C GLY A 148 1.44 -24.29 1.47
N LEU A 149 2.59 -24.26 2.14
CA LEU A 149 3.81 -24.89 1.66
C LEU A 149 3.62 -26.39 1.43
N ALA A 150 2.83 -27.06 2.27
CA ALA A 150 2.51 -28.47 2.12
C ALA A 150 1.58 -28.76 0.93
N LYS A 151 0.66 -27.85 0.59
CA LYS A 151 -0.40 -28.08 -0.43
C LYS A 151 -0.14 -27.40 -1.78
N ASN A 152 0.43 -26.19 -1.78
CA ASN A 152 0.48 -25.27 -2.93
C ASN A 152 1.93 -24.92 -3.35
N GLY A 153 2.94 -25.38 -2.61
CA GLY A 153 4.36 -25.23 -2.97
C GLY A 153 4.82 -23.78 -3.12
N VAL A 154 5.48 -23.45 -4.24
CA VAL A 154 6.09 -22.13 -4.48
C VAL A 154 5.04 -21.00 -4.56
N GLY A 155 3.80 -21.31 -4.95
CA GLY A 155 2.69 -20.36 -4.93
C GLY A 155 2.47 -19.73 -3.56
N SER A 156 2.76 -20.48 -2.49
CA SER A 156 2.64 -19.99 -1.12
C SER A 156 3.67 -18.93 -0.75
N VAL A 157 4.88 -18.97 -1.32
CA VAL A 157 5.91 -17.96 -1.04
C VAL A 157 5.52 -16.62 -1.64
N TYR A 158 5.04 -16.63 -2.89
CA TYR A 158 4.57 -15.42 -3.56
C TYR A 158 3.36 -14.81 -2.82
N ASP A 159 2.39 -15.63 -2.46
CA ASP A 159 1.20 -15.14 -1.76
C ASP A 159 1.51 -14.68 -0.32
N LEU A 160 2.44 -15.36 0.38
CA LEU A 160 2.94 -14.89 1.67
C LEU A 160 3.53 -13.49 1.58
N LEU A 161 4.34 -13.20 0.56
CA LEU A 161 4.88 -11.85 0.34
C LEU A 161 3.77 -10.82 0.10
N ASN A 162 2.69 -11.20 -0.59
CA ASN A 162 1.55 -10.33 -0.82
C ASN A 162 0.79 -9.98 0.46
N TYR A 163 0.86 -10.78 1.53
CA TYR A 163 0.34 -10.41 2.85
C TYR A 163 1.38 -9.70 3.72
N LEU A 164 2.60 -10.25 3.77
CA LEU A 164 3.64 -9.82 4.68
C LEU A 164 4.16 -8.42 4.35
N VAL A 165 4.47 -8.14 3.08
CA VAL A 165 5.07 -6.87 2.66
C VAL A 165 4.15 -5.68 2.98
N PRO A 166 2.85 -5.71 2.64
CA PRO A 166 1.91 -4.68 3.08
C PRO A 166 1.82 -4.53 4.60
N LEU A 167 1.79 -5.65 5.33
CA LEU A 167 1.63 -5.63 6.78
C LEU A 167 2.83 -4.97 7.49
N LEU A 168 4.04 -5.10 6.94
CA LEU A 168 5.24 -4.41 7.45
C LEU A 168 5.10 -2.88 7.48
N LEU A 169 4.20 -2.29 6.69
CA LEU A 169 3.94 -0.85 6.74
C LEU A 169 3.45 -0.39 8.12
N LEU A 170 2.72 -1.22 8.85
CA LEU A 170 2.29 -0.91 10.22
C LEU A 170 3.50 -0.66 11.14
N LEU A 171 4.50 -1.54 11.08
CA LEU A 171 5.73 -1.41 11.86
C LEU A 171 6.56 -0.24 11.37
N TYR A 172 6.67 -0.08 10.06
CA TYR A 172 7.44 0.98 9.45
C TYR A 172 6.99 2.37 9.89
N PHE A 173 5.68 2.64 9.83
CA PHE A 173 5.13 3.91 10.32
C PHE A 173 5.22 4.05 11.84
N ALA A 174 5.30 2.93 12.58
CA ALA A 174 5.46 2.93 14.03
C ALA A 174 6.86 3.32 14.51
N VAL A 175 7.90 2.93 13.77
CA VAL A 175 9.31 3.18 14.15
C VAL A 175 9.92 4.38 13.44
N THR A 176 9.48 4.67 12.21
CA THR A 176 10.06 5.76 11.42
C THR A 176 9.55 7.12 11.94
N PRO A 177 10.46 8.07 12.23
CA PRO A 177 10.06 9.38 12.74
C PRO A 177 9.46 10.23 11.61
N PHE A 178 8.14 10.22 11.47
CA PHE A 178 7.41 11.06 10.51
C PHE A 178 6.87 12.33 11.15
N THR A 179 7.09 13.47 10.49
CA THR A 179 6.39 14.72 10.82
C THR A 179 5.04 14.79 10.09
N ALA A 180 4.12 15.66 10.55
CA ALA A 180 2.87 15.91 9.82
C ALA A 180 3.12 16.39 8.37
N ARG A 181 4.19 17.17 8.14
CA ARG A 181 4.56 17.64 6.81
C ARG A 181 5.00 16.49 5.90
N ASP A 182 5.69 15.49 6.44
CA ASP A 182 6.12 14.33 5.68
C ASP A 182 4.92 13.48 5.23
N ILE A 183 3.92 13.33 6.10
CA ILE A 183 2.67 12.60 5.76
C ILE A 183 1.87 13.35 4.71
N ASP A 184 1.71 14.67 4.88
CA ASP A 184 1.03 15.51 3.90
C ASP A 184 1.72 15.42 2.52
N LYS A 185 3.06 15.42 2.49
CA LYS A 185 3.86 15.20 1.28
C LYS A 185 3.67 13.81 0.70
N LEU A 186 3.63 12.76 1.52
CA LEU A 186 3.38 11.39 1.06
C LEU A 186 2.00 11.28 0.39
N LEU A 187 0.94 11.78 1.04
CA LEU A 187 -0.41 11.76 0.49
C LEU A 187 -0.53 12.64 -0.78
N GLY A 188 0.11 13.81 -0.80
CA GLY A 188 0.19 14.64 -2.01
C GLY A 188 0.98 13.98 -3.15
N THR A 189 2.03 13.22 -2.83
CA THR A 189 2.78 12.42 -3.82
C THR A 189 1.93 11.27 -4.34
N TYR A 190 1.19 10.59 -3.46
CA TYR A 190 0.26 9.55 -3.86
C TYR A 190 -0.84 10.10 -4.80
N ALA A 191 -1.37 11.30 -4.50
CA ALA A 191 -2.30 11.99 -5.39
C ALA A 191 -1.67 12.30 -6.77
N ASN A 192 -0.43 12.76 -6.81
CA ASN A 192 0.27 12.99 -8.09
C ASN A 192 0.48 11.70 -8.89
N ILE A 193 0.84 10.60 -8.22
CA ILE A 193 0.95 9.28 -8.87
C ILE A 193 -0.42 8.83 -9.39
N ALA A 194 -1.50 9.03 -8.62
CA ALA A 194 -2.85 8.72 -9.07
C ALA A 194 -3.28 9.56 -10.29
N VAL A 195 -2.85 10.82 -10.39
CA VAL A 195 -3.05 11.64 -11.59
C VAL A 195 -2.28 11.07 -12.78
N LEU A 196 -1.03 10.62 -12.60
CA LEU A 196 -0.27 9.95 -13.66
C LEU A 196 -1.00 8.68 -14.16
N VAL A 197 -1.46 7.85 -13.23
CA VAL A 197 -2.28 6.66 -13.54
C VAL A 197 -3.57 7.09 -14.24
N ALA A 198 -4.21 8.16 -13.81
CA ALA A 198 -5.46 8.62 -14.43
C ALA A 198 -5.27 9.12 -15.87
N VAL A 199 -4.22 9.91 -16.11
CA VAL A 199 -3.88 10.42 -17.44
C VAL A 199 -3.58 9.26 -18.39
N TYR A 200 -2.74 8.31 -17.97
CA TYR A 200 -2.47 7.12 -18.77
C TYR A 200 -3.73 6.29 -19.02
N GLY A 201 -4.60 6.15 -18.01
CA GLY A 201 -5.87 5.43 -18.16
C GLY A 201 -6.82 6.07 -19.18
N ILE A 202 -6.86 7.40 -19.24
CA ILE A 202 -7.63 8.13 -20.26
C ILE A 202 -7.02 7.91 -21.66
N ILE A 203 -5.68 7.94 -21.78
CA ILE A 203 -4.99 7.61 -23.05
C ILE A 203 -5.31 6.18 -23.47
N GLN A 204 -5.24 5.22 -22.54
CA GLN A 204 -5.59 3.83 -22.77
C GLN A 204 -7.02 3.69 -23.27
N TYR A 205 -7.98 4.41 -22.67
CA TYR A 205 -9.38 4.38 -23.10
C TYR A 205 -9.58 4.87 -24.53
N LEU A 206 -8.89 5.95 -24.91
CA LEU A 206 -9.07 6.61 -26.21
C LEU A 206 -8.29 5.96 -27.34
N THR A 207 -7.18 5.28 -27.05
CA THR A 207 -6.24 4.82 -28.09
C THR A 207 -5.94 3.33 -28.05
N VAL A 208 -6.07 2.68 -26.89
CA VAL A 208 -5.61 1.30 -26.63
C VAL A 208 -4.21 1.03 -27.20
N PRO A 209 -3.13 1.43 -26.50
CA PRO A 209 -1.77 1.21 -26.95
C PRO A 209 -1.47 -0.27 -27.29
N ALA A 210 -0.52 -0.49 -28.21
CA ALA A 210 -0.25 -1.83 -28.75
C ALA A 210 0.12 -2.88 -27.69
N TRP A 211 0.87 -2.48 -26.65
CA TRP A 211 1.22 -3.37 -25.53
C TRP A 211 0.04 -3.69 -24.61
N ASP A 212 -0.91 -2.76 -24.47
CA ASP A 212 -2.16 -2.99 -23.73
C ASP A 212 -3.08 -3.93 -24.51
N ALA A 213 -3.20 -3.75 -25.83
CA ALA A 213 -3.92 -4.67 -26.70
C ALA A 213 -3.32 -6.09 -26.64
N PHE A 214 -1.98 -6.19 -26.70
CA PHE A 214 -1.26 -7.46 -26.52
C PHE A 214 -1.57 -8.11 -25.17
N TRP A 215 -1.55 -7.34 -24.09
CA TRP A 215 -1.91 -7.83 -22.76
C TRP A 215 -3.37 -8.33 -22.68
N MET A 216 -4.32 -7.59 -23.26
CA MET A 216 -5.73 -7.97 -23.25
C MET A 216 -5.97 -9.28 -24.00
N GLN A 217 -5.29 -9.48 -25.13
CA GLN A 217 -5.42 -10.70 -25.94
C GLN A 217 -4.83 -11.94 -25.26
N ASN A 218 -3.75 -11.78 -24.48
CA ASN A 218 -3.00 -12.92 -23.93
C ASN A 218 -3.26 -13.19 -22.43
N SER A 219 -3.80 -12.22 -21.69
CA SER A 219 -3.96 -12.35 -20.22
C SER A 219 -5.06 -13.31 -19.77
N GLY A 220 -5.94 -13.76 -20.69
CA GLY A 220 -7.09 -14.60 -20.38
C GLY A 220 -8.21 -13.88 -19.61
N MET A 221 -8.17 -12.55 -19.53
CA MET A 221 -9.17 -11.76 -18.80
C MET A 221 -10.37 -11.38 -19.68
N ASN A 222 -11.33 -12.30 -19.83
CA ASN A 222 -12.54 -12.07 -20.65
C ASN A 222 -13.39 -10.86 -20.19
N SER A 223 -13.24 -10.43 -18.94
CA SER A 223 -14.03 -9.34 -18.37
C SER A 223 -13.45 -7.94 -18.61
N ILE A 224 -12.31 -7.79 -19.30
CA ILE A 224 -11.61 -6.51 -19.48
C ILE A 224 -12.13 -5.67 -20.66
N GLY A 225 -13.07 -6.21 -21.44
CA GLY A 225 -13.57 -5.60 -22.68
C GLY A 225 -12.74 -6.01 -23.90
N THR A 226 -12.99 -5.35 -25.03
CA THR A 226 -12.31 -5.57 -26.30
C THR A 226 -11.15 -4.58 -26.47
N PRO A 227 -10.05 -4.95 -27.14
CA PRO A 227 -8.88 -4.09 -27.35
C PRO A 227 -9.14 -3.05 -28.46
N HIS A 228 -10.26 -2.32 -28.35
CA HIS A 228 -10.65 -1.25 -29.24
C HIS A 228 -10.91 0.03 -28.45
N PRO A 229 -10.62 1.22 -29.04
CA PRO A 229 -10.94 2.49 -28.42
C PRO A 229 -12.37 2.54 -27.89
N LEU A 230 -12.54 3.09 -26.69
CA LEU A 230 -13.83 3.30 -26.02
C LEU A 230 -14.53 2.02 -25.51
N GLU A 231 -14.06 0.83 -25.89
CA GLU A 231 -14.64 -0.46 -25.51
C GLU A 231 -13.84 -1.18 -24.41
N VAL A 232 -12.67 -0.65 -24.04
CA VAL A 232 -11.84 -1.17 -22.96
C VAL A 232 -12.34 -0.74 -21.58
N ARG A 233 -12.36 -1.67 -20.63
CA ARG A 233 -12.44 -1.32 -19.21
C ARG A 233 -11.05 -0.93 -18.75
N VAL A 234 -10.87 0.34 -18.41
CA VAL A 234 -9.55 0.89 -18.12
C VAL A 234 -8.91 0.21 -16.93
N PHE A 235 -7.68 -0.26 -17.13
CA PHE A 235 -6.78 -0.77 -16.11
C PHE A 235 -5.54 0.12 -15.93
N SER A 236 -5.37 1.11 -16.80
CA SER A 236 -4.24 2.04 -16.81
C SER A 236 -2.91 1.29 -16.66
N THR A 237 -1.95 1.81 -15.91
CA THR A 237 -0.63 1.21 -15.66
C THR A 237 -0.66 -0.01 -14.73
N LEU A 238 -1.85 -0.45 -14.28
CA LEU A 238 -2.05 -1.55 -13.33
C LEU A 238 -2.54 -2.83 -14.02
N ASN A 239 -2.48 -3.98 -13.34
CA ASN A 239 -2.70 -5.29 -13.98
C ASN A 239 -4.12 -5.52 -14.53
N SER A 240 -5.15 -4.92 -13.93
CA SER A 240 -6.56 -5.08 -14.32
C SER A 240 -7.44 -3.94 -13.77
N PRO A 241 -8.71 -3.82 -14.21
CA PRO A 241 -9.57 -2.69 -13.82
C PRO A 241 -9.83 -2.61 -12.31
N GLY A 242 -9.92 -3.75 -11.62
CA GLY A 242 -10.17 -3.81 -10.17
C GLY A 242 -9.08 -3.14 -9.32
N PRO A 243 -7.80 -3.57 -9.44
CA PRO A 243 -6.65 -2.90 -8.86
C PRO A 243 -6.56 -1.42 -9.24
N ALA A 244 -6.81 -1.06 -10.51
CA ALA A 244 -6.81 0.33 -10.97
C ALA A 244 -7.84 1.19 -10.25
N ALA A 245 -9.09 0.74 -10.21
CA ALA A 245 -10.16 1.42 -9.52
C ALA A 245 -9.86 1.56 -8.02
N THR A 246 -9.31 0.52 -7.38
CA THR A 246 -8.96 0.57 -5.95
C THR A 246 -7.85 1.59 -5.69
N PHE A 247 -6.80 1.61 -6.51
CA PHE A 247 -5.71 2.59 -6.41
C PHE A 247 -6.26 4.02 -6.51
N LEU A 248 -7.09 4.29 -7.52
CA LEU A 248 -7.70 5.60 -7.71
C LEU A 248 -8.60 6.00 -6.54
N VAL A 249 -9.44 5.09 -6.01
CA VAL A 249 -10.33 5.37 -4.86
C VAL A 249 -9.55 5.74 -3.60
N PHE A 250 -8.51 4.96 -3.25
CA PHE A 250 -7.70 5.22 -2.06
C PHE A 250 -6.93 6.54 -2.14
N ALA A 251 -6.59 7.01 -3.35
CA ALA A 251 -6.02 8.34 -3.56
C ALA A 251 -7.08 9.45 -3.56
N LEU A 252 -8.23 9.19 -4.19
CA LEU A 252 -9.30 10.16 -4.38
C LEU A 252 -9.94 10.59 -3.05
N VAL A 253 -10.13 9.66 -2.11
CA VAL A 253 -10.71 9.96 -0.78
C VAL A 253 -9.93 11.09 -0.07
N PRO A 254 -8.62 10.97 0.19
CA PRO A 254 -7.87 12.05 0.82
C PRO A 254 -7.82 13.33 -0.04
N MET A 255 -7.76 13.22 -1.37
CA MET A 255 -7.79 14.39 -2.26
C MET A 255 -9.09 15.20 -2.10
N ILE A 256 -10.25 14.54 -2.03
CA ILE A 256 -11.53 15.21 -1.86
C ILE A 256 -11.60 15.90 -0.50
N LEU A 257 -11.27 15.16 0.55
CA LEU A 257 -11.51 15.55 1.94
C LEU A 257 -10.62 16.72 2.38
N GLU A 258 -9.37 16.77 1.92
CA GLU A 258 -8.39 17.72 2.43
C GLU A 258 -7.60 18.41 1.31
N LYS A 259 -7.66 19.75 1.28
CA LYS A 259 -6.96 20.56 0.25
C LYS A 259 -5.46 20.25 0.18
N ARG A 260 -4.82 20.03 1.33
CA ARG A 260 -3.38 19.76 1.44
C ARG A 260 -2.94 18.40 0.86
N TRP A 261 -3.87 17.48 0.62
CA TRP A 261 -3.58 16.14 0.08
C TRP A 261 -3.92 16.02 -1.41
N ARG A 262 -4.36 17.10 -2.07
CA ARG A 262 -4.75 17.09 -3.50
C ARG A 262 -3.59 16.99 -4.49
N GLY A 263 -2.35 17.05 -4.00
CA GLY A 263 -1.17 17.09 -4.86
C GLY A 263 -1.03 18.42 -5.61
N ALA A 264 -0.19 18.42 -6.65
CA ALA A 264 0.19 19.61 -7.41
C ALA A 264 -0.95 20.11 -8.34
N PHE A 265 -1.79 19.19 -8.84
CA PHE A 265 -2.83 19.50 -9.83
C PHE A 265 -4.17 19.90 -9.21
N SER A 266 -4.26 19.94 -7.88
CA SER A 266 -5.46 20.33 -7.12
C SER A 266 -6.77 19.71 -7.66
N TRP A 267 -7.75 20.52 -8.07
CA TRP A 267 -9.07 20.04 -8.52
C TRP A 267 -9.04 19.46 -9.93
N ILE A 268 -8.11 19.89 -10.78
CA ILE A 268 -7.89 19.29 -12.10
C ILE A 268 -7.45 17.84 -11.91
N GLY A 269 -6.54 17.60 -10.96
CA GLY A 269 -6.12 16.25 -10.59
C GLY A 269 -7.28 15.38 -10.09
N VAL A 270 -8.14 15.92 -9.23
CA VAL A 270 -9.37 15.23 -8.77
C VAL A 270 -10.25 14.85 -9.96
N LEU A 271 -10.51 15.78 -10.88
CA LEU A 271 -11.34 15.53 -12.05
C LEU A 271 -10.78 14.40 -12.92
N LEU A 272 -9.48 14.44 -13.23
CA LEU A 272 -8.81 13.39 -14.03
C LEU A 272 -8.94 12.01 -13.36
N VAL A 273 -8.69 11.93 -12.05
CA VAL A 273 -8.82 10.68 -11.28
C VAL A 273 -10.24 10.14 -11.32
N VAL A 274 -11.25 11.01 -11.19
CA VAL A 274 -12.65 10.58 -11.25
C VAL A 274 -13.06 10.12 -12.65
N VAL A 275 -12.63 10.85 -13.70
CA VAL A 275 -12.87 10.44 -15.10
C VAL A 275 -12.25 9.08 -15.38
N CYS A 276 -11.00 8.86 -14.98
CA CYS A 276 -10.37 7.55 -15.14
C CYS A 276 -11.10 6.47 -14.33
N LEU A 277 -11.53 6.77 -13.09
CA LEU A 277 -12.30 5.83 -12.27
C LEU A 277 -13.61 5.40 -12.95
N LEU A 278 -14.33 6.32 -13.61
CA LEU A 278 -15.54 6.03 -14.39
C LEU A 278 -15.25 5.02 -15.50
N THR A 279 -14.15 5.22 -16.24
CA THR A 279 -13.75 4.33 -17.35
C THR A 279 -13.29 2.94 -16.91
N THR A 280 -12.99 2.71 -15.62
CA THR A 280 -12.67 1.36 -15.11
C THR A 280 -13.90 0.44 -15.07
N LEU A 281 -15.11 1.01 -15.01
CA LEU A 281 -16.37 0.26 -14.90
C LEU A 281 -16.38 -0.76 -13.73
N VAL A 282 -15.77 -0.43 -12.59
CA VAL A 282 -15.76 -1.28 -11.38
C VAL A 282 -16.77 -0.77 -10.36
N ARG A 283 -17.96 -1.37 -10.32
CA ARG A 283 -19.07 -0.96 -9.44
C ARG A 283 -18.70 -0.92 -7.96
N ALA A 284 -18.03 -1.97 -7.47
CA ALA A 284 -17.62 -2.08 -6.08
C ALA A 284 -16.67 -0.96 -5.62
N ALA A 285 -15.91 -0.34 -6.53
CA ALA A 285 -15.01 0.76 -6.20
C ALA A 285 -15.78 2.04 -5.84
N TRP A 286 -16.93 2.29 -6.46
CA TRP A 286 -17.80 3.43 -6.12
C TRP A 286 -18.45 3.26 -4.74
N LEU A 287 -18.90 2.03 -4.42
CA LEU A 287 -19.39 1.71 -3.09
C LEU A 287 -18.28 1.92 -2.04
N LEU A 288 -17.06 1.48 -2.35
CA LEU A 288 -15.90 1.65 -1.47
C LEU A 288 -15.58 3.14 -1.25
N LEU A 289 -15.58 3.95 -2.31
CA LEU A 289 -15.41 5.41 -2.24
C LEU A 289 -16.47 6.03 -1.33
N LEU A 290 -17.75 5.67 -1.54
CA LEU A 290 -18.87 6.18 -0.74
C LEU A 290 -18.70 5.82 0.74
N VAL A 291 -18.43 4.56 1.06
CA VAL A 291 -18.24 4.09 2.44
C VAL A 291 -17.08 4.83 3.10
N MET A 292 -15.93 4.95 2.43
CA MET A 292 -14.77 5.66 2.98
C MET A 292 -15.07 7.14 3.25
N LEU A 293 -15.76 7.83 2.32
CA LEU A 293 -16.17 9.23 2.50
C LEU A 293 -17.14 9.38 3.67
N LEU A 294 -18.19 8.55 3.73
CA LEU A 294 -19.19 8.60 4.80
C LEU A 294 -18.58 8.35 6.18
N VAL A 295 -17.72 7.34 6.32
CA VAL A 295 -17.05 7.03 7.58
C VAL A 295 -16.14 8.18 8.02
N TYR A 296 -15.38 8.77 7.09
CA TYR A 296 -14.53 9.91 7.42
C TYR A 296 -15.35 11.13 7.85
N ILE A 297 -16.43 11.44 7.14
CA ILE A 297 -17.30 12.57 7.45
C ILE A 297 -18.01 12.35 8.79
N ALA A 298 -18.60 11.17 9.02
CA ALA A 298 -19.30 10.81 10.25
C ALA A 298 -18.37 10.85 11.47
N SER A 299 -17.11 10.48 11.32
CA SER A 299 -16.11 10.52 12.40
C SER A 299 -15.46 11.90 12.62
N SER A 300 -15.73 12.87 11.74
CA SER A 300 -15.27 14.25 11.92
C SER A 300 -16.12 14.98 12.97
N SER A 301 -15.66 16.08 13.58
CA SER A 301 -16.46 16.97 14.46
C SER A 301 -16.79 18.33 13.83
N SER A 302 -16.21 18.66 12.66
CA SER A 302 -16.35 19.97 12.01
C SER A 302 -17.77 20.28 11.49
N LYS A 303 -18.18 21.55 11.57
CA LYS A 303 -19.41 22.08 10.95
C LYS A 303 -19.30 22.21 9.41
N GLY A 304 -18.07 22.25 8.86
CA GLY A 304 -17.80 22.34 7.43
C GLY A 304 -18.02 21.05 6.62
N LYS A 305 -18.37 19.94 7.27
CA LYS A 305 -18.57 18.63 6.65
C LYS A 305 -19.62 18.59 5.57
N TRP A 306 -20.75 19.24 5.83
CA TRP A 306 -21.87 19.31 4.89
C TRP A 306 -21.46 20.04 3.62
N LYS A 307 -20.58 21.06 3.72
CA LYS A 307 -20.03 21.75 2.54
C LYS A 307 -19.20 20.81 1.66
N THR A 308 -18.31 19.99 2.25
CA THR A 308 -17.56 18.96 1.51
C THR A 308 -18.47 17.90 0.89
N LEU A 309 -19.47 17.43 1.62
CA LEU A 309 -20.44 16.46 1.10
C LEU A 309 -21.22 17.04 -0.09
N ILE A 310 -21.69 18.29 0.02
CA ILE A 310 -22.40 19.01 -1.06
C ILE A 310 -21.48 19.19 -2.27
N GLN A 311 -20.20 19.55 -2.07
CA GLN A 311 -19.24 19.67 -3.17
C GLN A 311 -19.03 18.33 -3.90
N VAL A 312 -18.96 17.22 -3.16
CA VAL A 312 -18.86 15.88 -3.75
C VAL A 312 -20.11 15.52 -4.53
N VAL A 313 -21.30 15.74 -3.94
CA VAL A 313 -22.58 15.51 -4.62
C VAL A 313 -22.69 16.37 -5.88
N PHE A 314 -22.28 17.63 -5.82
CA PHE A 314 -22.28 18.52 -6.98
C PHE A 314 -21.35 18.01 -8.10
N VAL A 315 -20.12 17.59 -7.75
CA VAL A 315 -19.19 16.98 -8.72
C VAL A 315 -19.77 15.69 -9.29
N ALA A 316 -20.38 14.84 -8.47
CA ALA A 316 -21.02 13.61 -8.92
C ALA A 316 -22.19 13.88 -9.88
N LEU A 317 -23.03 14.88 -9.60
CA LEU A 317 -24.11 15.32 -10.48
C LEU A 317 -23.58 15.92 -11.79
N ALA A 318 -22.51 16.73 -11.72
CA ALA A 318 -21.86 17.27 -12.90
C ALA A 318 -21.31 16.15 -13.79
N LEU A 319 -20.67 15.14 -13.19
CA LEU A 319 -20.19 13.96 -13.92
C LEU A 319 -21.33 13.14 -14.50
N PHE A 320 -22.41 12.91 -13.75
CA PHE A 320 -23.60 12.24 -14.25
C PHE A 320 -24.18 12.94 -15.49
N TRP A 321 -24.10 14.27 -15.55
CA TRP A 321 -24.54 15.05 -16.71
C TRP A 321 -23.53 15.09 -17.87
N ILE A 322 -22.23 15.03 -17.57
CA ILE A 322 -21.14 15.12 -18.57
C ILE A 322 -20.85 13.77 -19.22
N VAL A 323 -20.84 12.68 -18.45
CA VAL A 323 -20.44 11.33 -18.93
C VAL A 323 -21.25 10.85 -20.14
N PRO A 324 -22.58 11.01 -20.19
CA PRO A 324 -23.39 10.63 -21.36
C PRO A 324 -23.04 11.39 -22.64
N LYS A 325 -22.29 12.50 -22.55
CA LYS A 325 -21.89 13.33 -23.69
C LYS A 325 -20.47 13.05 -24.17
N LEU A 326 -19.76 12.13 -23.52
CA LEU A 326 -18.42 11.72 -23.93
C LEU A 326 -18.50 10.78 -25.16
N PRO A 327 -17.55 10.83 -26.09
CA PRO A 327 -17.47 9.85 -27.16
C PRO A 327 -17.35 8.44 -26.56
N GLY A 328 -18.17 7.49 -27.04
CA GLY A 328 -18.25 6.13 -26.46
C GLY A 328 -19.17 6.01 -25.24
N ALA A 329 -19.96 7.05 -24.95
CA ALA A 329 -20.86 7.07 -23.81
C ALA A 329 -21.88 5.92 -23.80
N GLU A 330 -22.33 5.39 -24.94
CA GLU A 330 -23.34 4.33 -25.00
C GLU A 330 -22.96 3.09 -24.17
N GLY A 331 -21.69 2.69 -24.24
CA GLY A 331 -21.15 1.59 -23.42
C GLY A 331 -21.05 1.95 -21.93
N LEU A 332 -20.71 3.21 -21.61
CA LEU A 332 -20.65 3.72 -20.24
C LEU A 332 -22.05 3.89 -19.63
N THR A 333 -23.03 4.40 -20.39
CA THR A 333 -24.41 4.67 -19.96
C THR A 333 -25.19 3.38 -19.77
N ALA A 334 -25.08 2.42 -20.69
CA ALA A 334 -25.71 1.10 -20.53
C ALA A 334 -25.20 0.39 -19.26
N ARG A 335 -23.94 0.60 -18.88
CA ARG A 335 -23.38 0.06 -17.63
C ARG A 335 -23.73 0.90 -16.41
N MET A 336 -23.93 2.21 -16.55
CA MET A 336 -24.50 3.05 -15.48
C MET A 336 -25.95 2.67 -15.16
N GLU A 337 -26.75 2.30 -16.16
CA GLU A 337 -28.11 1.80 -15.95
C GLU A 337 -28.11 0.50 -15.12
N THR A 338 -27.15 -0.39 -15.39
CA THR A 338 -27.00 -1.62 -14.56
C THR A 338 -26.54 -1.35 -13.12
N LEU A 339 -26.04 -0.16 -12.77
CA LEU A 339 -25.82 0.22 -11.36
C LEU A 339 -27.14 0.50 -10.63
N SER A 340 -28.20 0.87 -11.36
CA SER A 340 -29.52 1.18 -10.80
C SER A 340 -30.41 -0.05 -10.63
N SER A 341 -30.18 -1.12 -11.40
CA SER A 341 -30.97 -2.35 -11.38
C SER A 341 -30.38 -3.41 -10.44
N ILE A 342 -30.53 -3.22 -9.13
CA ILE A 342 -30.00 -4.15 -8.10
C ILE A 342 -30.66 -5.54 -8.18
N GLN A 343 -31.90 -5.63 -8.65
CA GLN A 343 -32.72 -6.86 -8.64
C GLN A 343 -32.34 -7.90 -9.72
N GLU A 344 -31.60 -7.50 -10.76
CA GLU A 344 -31.15 -8.39 -11.85
C GLU A 344 -29.63 -8.58 -11.88
N ASP A 345 -28.91 -8.19 -10.81
CA ASP A 345 -27.46 -8.26 -10.79
C ASP A 345 -26.98 -9.71 -10.64
N ARG A 346 -26.70 -10.35 -11.78
CA ARG A 346 -26.09 -11.68 -11.88
C ARG A 346 -24.88 -11.82 -10.95
N SER A 347 -24.05 -10.79 -10.81
CA SER A 347 -22.88 -10.82 -9.91
C SER A 347 -23.25 -10.88 -8.43
N TYR A 348 -24.39 -10.32 -8.01
CA TYR A 348 -24.85 -10.44 -6.62
C TYR A 348 -25.40 -11.85 -6.34
N ASN A 349 -26.19 -12.39 -7.27
CA ASN A 349 -26.74 -13.74 -7.15
C ASN A 349 -25.65 -14.82 -7.19
N ASP A 350 -24.62 -14.66 -8.05
CA ASP A 350 -23.48 -15.57 -8.11
C ASP A 350 -22.73 -15.60 -6.77
N ARG A 351 -22.61 -14.47 -6.06
CA ARG A 351 -21.99 -14.40 -4.72
C ARG A 351 -22.82 -15.07 -3.63
N LEU A 352 -24.15 -14.93 -3.69
CA LEU A 352 -25.04 -15.64 -2.76
C LEU A 352 -24.99 -17.15 -2.98
N ASN A 353 -24.97 -17.59 -4.24
CA ASN A 353 -24.80 -18.99 -4.59
C ASN A 353 -23.43 -19.52 -4.12
N LEU A 354 -22.37 -18.73 -4.28
CA LEU A 354 -21.02 -19.05 -3.81
C LEU A 354 -21.00 -19.23 -2.27
N LEU A 355 -21.74 -18.41 -1.51
CA LEU A 355 -21.91 -18.65 -0.07
C LEU A 355 -22.58 -20.00 0.22
N GLY A 356 -23.61 -20.35 -0.53
CA GLY A 356 -24.34 -21.63 -0.40
C GLY A 356 -23.46 -22.86 -0.65
N THR A 357 -22.53 -22.79 -1.61
CA THR A 357 -21.66 -23.92 -1.99
C THR A 357 -20.38 -23.99 -1.15
N MET A 358 -19.79 -22.84 -0.79
CA MET A 358 -18.48 -22.80 -0.14
C MET A 358 -18.55 -22.94 1.37
N ILE A 359 -19.66 -22.58 2.04
CA ILE A 359 -19.82 -22.81 3.47
C ILE A 359 -19.74 -24.33 3.82
N PRO A 360 -20.44 -25.23 3.11
CA PRO A 360 -20.25 -26.68 3.28
C PRO A 360 -18.81 -27.14 3.04
N ALA A 361 -18.13 -26.60 2.02
CA ALA A 361 -16.73 -26.94 1.71
C ALA A 361 -15.76 -26.50 2.83
N ILE A 362 -15.99 -25.33 3.44
CA ILE A 362 -15.21 -24.87 4.60
C ILE A 362 -15.48 -25.75 5.82
N LYS A 363 -16.73 -26.21 6.00
CA LYS A 363 -17.08 -27.13 7.10
C LYS A 363 -16.44 -28.50 6.94
N SER A 364 -16.36 -29.03 5.71
CA SER A 364 -15.74 -30.34 5.46
C SER A 364 -14.20 -30.30 5.54
N ASN A 365 -13.59 -29.14 5.30
CA ASN A 365 -12.15 -28.92 5.48
C ASN A 365 -11.86 -27.68 6.36
N PRO A 366 -12.01 -27.77 7.69
CA PRO A 366 -11.83 -26.64 8.60
C PRO A 366 -10.38 -26.16 8.70
N VAL A 367 -9.41 -26.99 8.27
CA VAL A 367 -7.98 -26.64 8.20
C VAL A 367 -7.72 -25.60 7.10
N GLY A 368 -8.60 -25.53 6.09
CA GLY A 368 -8.43 -24.67 4.93
C GLY A 368 -7.45 -25.25 3.89
N GLN A 369 -7.14 -24.43 2.90
CA GLN A 369 -6.27 -24.75 1.77
C GLN A 369 -4.90 -24.07 1.84
N GLY A 370 -4.67 -23.19 2.82
CA GLY A 370 -3.39 -22.54 3.05
C GLY A 370 -3.10 -21.37 2.10
N ILE A 371 -2.04 -20.63 2.39
CA ILE A 371 -1.56 -19.53 1.54
C ILE A 371 -1.16 -20.05 0.16
N GLY A 372 -1.45 -19.28 -0.88
CA GLY A 372 -1.21 -19.65 -2.27
C GLY A 372 -2.40 -20.35 -2.95
N SER A 373 -3.44 -20.72 -2.20
CA SER A 373 -4.60 -21.49 -2.71
C SER A 373 -5.64 -20.66 -3.45
N VAL A 374 -5.66 -19.34 -3.28
CA VAL A 374 -6.67 -18.43 -3.84
C VAL A 374 -6.01 -17.35 -4.69
N GLY A 375 -6.64 -16.97 -5.79
CA GLY A 375 -6.20 -15.85 -6.62
C GLY A 375 -5.02 -16.18 -7.55
N GLN A 376 -4.24 -15.15 -7.92
CA GLN A 376 -3.21 -15.26 -8.97
C GLN A 376 -2.02 -16.15 -8.58
N SER A 377 -1.78 -16.40 -7.29
CA SER A 377 -0.71 -17.29 -6.82
C SER A 377 -0.90 -18.74 -7.28
N THR A 378 -2.14 -19.14 -7.54
CA THR A 378 -2.48 -20.48 -8.02
C THR A 378 -1.80 -20.81 -9.36
N LYS A 379 -1.49 -19.79 -10.18
CA LYS A 379 -0.76 -19.95 -11.45
C LYS A 379 0.61 -20.61 -11.30
N LEU A 380 1.27 -20.39 -10.17
CA LEU A 380 2.59 -20.96 -9.89
C LEU A 380 2.56 -22.48 -9.69
N GLY A 381 1.42 -23.03 -9.26
CA GLY A 381 1.22 -24.48 -9.10
C GLY A 381 0.50 -25.16 -10.25
N ASN A 382 -0.06 -24.40 -11.19
CA ASN A 382 -0.94 -24.89 -12.26
C ASN A 382 -0.40 -24.54 -13.67
N SER A 383 0.91 -24.66 -13.90
CA SER A 383 1.53 -24.43 -15.21
C SER A 383 1.20 -23.06 -15.86
N GLY A 384 0.93 -22.03 -15.03
CA GLY A 384 0.57 -20.69 -15.50
C GLY A 384 -0.94 -20.43 -15.65
N GLU A 385 -1.78 -21.45 -15.52
CA GLU A 385 -3.25 -21.39 -15.54
C GLU A 385 -3.82 -21.05 -14.16
N LEU A 386 -5.02 -20.45 -14.09
CA LEU A 386 -5.68 -20.23 -12.80
C LEU A 386 -6.15 -21.56 -12.21
N GLY A 387 -5.86 -21.79 -10.93
CA GLY A 387 -6.34 -22.97 -10.20
C GLY A 387 -7.82 -22.89 -9.85
N GLU A 388 -8.35 -23.93 -9.20
CA GLU A 388 -9.77 -24.08 -8.82
C GLU A 388 -10.34 -22.85 -8.10
N TYR A 389 -9.58 -22.24 -7.18
CA TYR A 389 -9.96 -21.02 -6.47
C TYR A 389 -9.22 -19.76 -6.97
N GLY A 390 -8.78 -19.77 -8.23
CA GLY A 390 -8.08 -18.66 -8.86
C GLY A 390 -8.95 -17.40 -9.04
N ILE A 391 -10.28 -17.55 -9.08
CA ILE A 391 -11.26 -16.47 -9.08
C ILE A 391 -12.15 -16.65 -7.85
N MET A 392 -12.10 -15.69 -6.93
CA MET A 392 -12.87 -15.75 -5.69
C MET A 392 -13.50 -14.39 -5.39
N ASP A 393 -14.73 -14.21 -5.84
CA ASP A 393 -15.49 -12.95 -5.72
C ASP A 393 -16.18 -12.80 -4.36
N ASN A 394 -15.53 -13.27 -3.29
CA ASN A 394 -15.92 -13.09 -1.90
C ASN A 394 -14.69 -13.16 -0.99
N GLY A 395 -14.30 -12.02 -0.42
CA GLY A 395 -13.14 -11.89 0.45
C GLY A 395 -13.26 -12.64 1.78
N PHE A 396 -14.46 -12.78 2.36
CA PHE A 396 -14.65 -13.57 3.57
C PHE A 396 -14.33 -15.05 3.33
N ILE A 397 -14.84 -15.59 2.22
CA ILE A 397 -14.58 -16.97 1.82
C ILE A 397 -13.11 -17.13 1.43
N ALA A 398 -12.55 -16.19 0.67
CA ALA A 398 -11.12 -16.21 0.33
C ALA A 398 -10.23 -16.31 1.57
N LEU A 399 -10.51 -15.50 2.61
CA LEU A 399 -9.76 -15.54 3.87
C LEU A 399 -9.98 -16.86 4.62
N LEU A 400 -11.22 -17.38 4.70
CA LEU A 400 -11.49 -18.65 5.37
C LEU A 400 -10.87 -19.85 4.65
N LEU A 401 -10.82 -19.85 3.31
CA LEU A 401 -10.12 -20.87 2.54
C LEU A 401 -8.60 -20.78 2.73
N THR A 402 -8.07 -19.55 2.70
CA THR A 402 -6.62 -19.32 2.84
C THR A 402 -6.14 -19.71 4.24
N PHE A 403 -6.82 -19.24 5.28
CA PHE A 403 -6.38 -19.38 6.67
C PHE A 403 -7.05 -20.52 7.44
N GLY A 404 -8.00 -21.24 6.83
CA GLY A 404 -8.86 -22.17 7.54
C GLY A 404 -9.81 -21.47 8.53
N ALA A 405 -10.69 -22.24 9.16
CA ALA A 405 -11.56 -21.73 10.22
C ALA A 405 -10.79 -21.16 11.43
N PRO A 406 -9.78 -21.86 12.01
CA PRO A 406 -9.07 -21.34 13.19
C PRO A 406 -8.18 -20.14 12.84
N GLY A 407 -7.43 -20.20 11.73
CA GLY A 407 -6.60 -19.07 11.30
C GLY A 407 -7.44 -17.88 10.85
N GLY A 408 -8.55 -18.12 10.16
CA GLY A 408 -9.50 -17.08 9.76
C GLY A 408 -10.10 -16.36 10.96
N LEU A 409 -10.53 -17.08 11.99
CA LEU A 409 -11.02 -16.48 13.24
C LEU A 409 -9.96 -15.59 13.89
N LEU A 410 -8.71 -16.08 14.01
CA LEU A 410 -7.61 -15.29 14.55
C LEU A 410 -7.31 -14.05 13.71
N PHE A 411 -7.40 -14.15 12.38
CA PHE A 411 -7.24 -13.03 11.47
C PHE A 411 -8.32 -11.96 11.70
N PHE A 412 -9.60 -12.36 11.85
CA PHE A 412 -10.68 -11.43 12.17
C PHE A 412 -10.54 -10.79 13.56
N ILE A 413 -10.04 -11.54 14.56
CA ILE A 413 -9.69 -11.00 15.88
C ILE A 413 -8.59 -9.94 15.74
N ALA A 414 -7.56 -10.20 14.93
CA ALA A 414 -6.50 -9.24 14.65
C ALA A 414 -7.06 -7.97 13.98
N LEU A 415 -7.97 -8.10 13.01
CA LEU A 415 -8.68 -6.96 12.42
C LEU A 415 -9.50 -6.17 13.46
N GLY A 416 -10.18 -6.85 14.38
CA GLY A 416 -10.89 -6.20 15.50
C GLY A 416 -9.95 -5.46 16.45
N ALA A 417 -8.75 -5.99 16.70
CA ALA A 417 -7.72 -5.32 17.48
C ALA A 417 -7.20 -4.05 16.79
N VAL A 418 -7.03 -4.06 15.46
CA VAL A 418 -6.75 -2.85 14.66
C VAL A 418 -7.85 -1.81 14.86
N ALA A 419 -9.12 -2.22 14.70
CA ALA A 419 -10.27 -1.31 14.83
C ALA A 419 -10.29 -0.61 16.19
N ARG A 420 -10.05 -1.36 17.28
CA ARG A 420 -9.98 -0.81 18.63
C ARG A 420 -8.88 0.24 18.78
N GLN A 421 -7.69 0.00 18.21
CA GLN A 421 -6.61 0.98 18.24
C GLN A 421 -6.94 2.23 17.42
N ILE A 422 -7.56 2.08 16.25
CA ILE A 422 -7.98 3.21 15.41
C ILE A 422 -9.03 4.05 16.14
N TYR A 423 -10.04 3.42 16.73
CA TYR A 423 -11.11 4.11 17.44
C TYR A 423 -10.55 4.98 18.58
N GLY A 424 -9.59 4.46 19.35
CA GLY A 424 -8.90 5.24 20.38
C GLY A 424 -8.17 6.48 19.84
N ARG A 425 -7.71 6.46 18.58
CA ARG A 425 -7.08 7.63 17.93
C ARG A 425 -8.10 8.64 17.41
N VAL A 426 -9.25 8.16 16.95
CA VAL A 426 -10.33 9.03 16.46
C VAL A 426 -11.03 9.77 17.61
N ALA A 427 -11.18 9.12 18.76
CA ALA A 427 -11.87 9.66 19.93
C ALA A 427 -11.05 10.69 20.75
N GLY A 428 -9.71 10.67 20.69
CA GLY A 428 -8.86 11.64 21.41
C GLY A 428 -8.78 13.01 20.73
N THR A 429 -8.34 14.07 21.41
CA THR A 429 -8.43 15.50 20.99
C THR A 429 -7.30 16.07 20.11
N ASN A 430 -6.40 15.24 19.57
CA ASN A 430 -5.14 15.71 18.98
C ASN A 430 -5.20 15.99 17.46
N ARG A 431 -4.21 16.74 16.95
CA ARG A 431 -3.96 16.98 15.50
C ARG A 431 -3.85 15.68 14.67
N LEU A 432 -3.60 14.55 15.34
CA LEU A 432 -3.60 13.19 14.81
C LEU A 432 -4.98 12.65 14.40
N GLN A 433 -6.08 13.26 14.86
CA GLN A 433 -7.44 12.82 14.55
C GLN A 433 -7.67 12.65 13.06
N LEU A 434 -7.07 13.51 12.22
CA LEU A 434 -7.33 13.49 10.79
C LEU A 434 -6.80 12.21 10.11
N TYR A 435 -5.58 11.81 10.47
CA TYR A 435 -4.97 10.58 9.96
C TYR A 435 -5.66 9.35 10.58
N GLY A 436 -6.08 9.44 11.85
CA GLY A 436 -6.89 8.41 12.51
C GLY A 436 -8.24 8.18 11.83
N ARG A 437 -8.92 9.26 11.40
CA ARG A 437 -10.18 9.18 10.64
C ARG A 437 -9.97 8.57 9.25
N LEU A 438 -8.87 8.93 8.58
CA LEU A 438 -8.51 8.32 7.30
C LEU A 438 -8.23 6.82 7.45
N ALA A 439 -7.52 6.43 8.51
CA ALA A 439 -7.30 5.03 8.86
C ALA A 439 -8.61 4.29 9.15
N LEU A 440 -9.55 4.92 9.86
CA LEU A 440 -10.87 4.35 10.13
C LEU A 440 -11.67 4.15 8.83
N ALA A 441 -11.68 5.15 7.96
CA ALA A 441 -12.32 5.07 6.66
C ALA A 441 -11.73 3.92 5.82
N ALA A 442 -10.39 3.82 5.75
CA ALA A 442 -9.70 2.75 5.04
C ALA A 442 -10.00 1.36 5.64
N TRP A 443 -10.02 1.23 6.97
CA TRP A 443 -10.30 -0.03 7.65
C TRP A 443 -11.76 -0.48 7.42
N VAL A 444 -12.75 0.41 7.62
CA VAL A 444 -14.16 0.09 7.38
C VAL A 444 -14.39 -0.22 5.91
N GLY A 445 -13.81 0.58 5.00
CA GLY A 445 -13.84 0.33 3.57
C GLY A 445 -13.28 -1.05 3.21
N ALA A 446 -12.14 -1.44 3.78
CA ALA A 446 -11.54 -2.76 3.57
C ALA A 446 -12.45 -3.90 4.05
N VAL A 447 -13.05 -3.76 5.24
CA VAL A 447 -13.95 -4.78 5.81
C VAL A 447 -15.24 -4.91 4.99
N VAL A 448 -15.86 -3.79 4.60
CA VAL A 448 -17.04 -3.82 3.72
C VAL A 448 -16.68 -4.37 2.34
N GLY A 449 -15.47 -4.04 1.85
CA GLY A 449 -14.93 -4.54 0.59
C GLY A 449 -14.77 -6.06 0.53
N LEU A 450 -14.66 -6.76 1.67
CA LEU A 450 -14.61 -8.23 1.73
C LEU A 450 -15.86 -8.90 1.16
N VAL A 451 -17.00 -8.21 1.08
CA VAL A 451 -18.19 -8.74 0.38
C VAL A 451 -17.91 -8.94 -1.12
N SER A 452 -16.93 -8.22 -1.67
CA SER A 452 -16.59 -8.27 -3.09
C SER A 452 -15.33 -9.06 -3.40
N ASP A 453 -14.25 -8.84 -2.67
CA ASP A 453 -12.95 -9.48 -2.94
C ASP A 453 -12.05 -9.35 -1.71
N ASN A 454 -11.01 -10.16 -1.63
CA ASN A 454 -10.01 -10.07 -0.58
C ASN A 454 -9.13 -8.81 -0.76
N GLY A 455 -9.40 -7.79 0.05
CA GLY A 455 -8.59 -6.56 0.08
C GLY A 455 -7.26 -6.67 0.84
N PHE A 456 -7.01 -7.76 1.57
CA PHE A 456 -5.86 -7.85 2.49
C PHE A 456 -4.63 -8.56 1.93
N SER A 457 -4.59 -8.84 0.62
CA SER A 457 -3.35 -9.21 -0.10
C SER A 457 -2.99 -8.21 -1.22
N GLY A 458 -1.70 -8.18 -1.56
CA GLY A 458 -1.15 -7.46 -2.71
C GLY A 458 -1.30 -5.93 -2.66
N LEU A 459 -1.59 -5.31 -3.80
CA LEU A 459 -1.70 -3.85 -3.93
C LEU A 459 -2.77 -3.27 -2.99
N LYS A 460 -3.94 -3.91 -2.91
CA LYS A 460 -5.04 -3.41 -2.07
C LYS A 460 -4.62 -3.37 -0.61
N ALA A 461 -3.98 -4.43 -0.13
CA ALA A 461 -3.44 -4.50 1.21
C ALA A 461 -2.38 -3.43 1.44
N TYR A 462 -1.50 -3.20 0.47
CA TYR A 462 -0.47 -2.17 0.55
C TYR A 462 -1.09 -0.80 0.83
N LEU A 463 -2.14 -0.43 0.09
CA LEU A 463 -2.86 0.83 0.27
C LEU A 463 -3.61 0.91 1.61
N ILE A 464 -4.30 -0.17 2.00
CA ILE A 464 -5.04 -0.26 3.26
C ILE A 464 -4.08 -0.11 4.46
N TRP A 465 -3.03 -0.93 4.50
CA TRP A 465 -2.06 -0.92 5.59
C TRP A 465 -1.22 0.35 5.64
N MET A 466 -0.97 0.99 4.49
CA MET A 466 -0.36 2.32 4.45
C MET A 466 -1.24 3.34 5.19
N LEU A 467 -2.52 3.47 4.84
CA LEU A 467 -3.41 4.45 5.46
C LEU A 467 -3.66 4.15 6.95
N ILE A 468 -3.79 2.87 7.31
CA ILE A 468 -3.89 2.46 8.72
C ILE A 468 -2.59 2.78 9.48
N GLY A 469 -1.43 2.48 8.89
CA GLY A 469 -0.12 2.76 9.46
C GLY A 469 0.08 4.26 9.73
N LEU A 470 -0.36 5.12 8.82
CA LEU A 470 -0.35 6.57 9.00
C LEU A 470 -1.21 7.02 10.20
N GLY A 471 -2.38 6.41 10.42
CA GLY A 471 -3.24 6.75 11.55
C GLY A 471 -2.74 6.23 12.91
N LEU A 472 -2.08 5.06 12.93
CA LEU A 472 -1.66 4.38 14.17
C LEU A 472 -0.20 4.64 14.58
N GLY A 473 0.69 4.79 13.61
CA GLY A 473 2.14 4.62 13.79
C GLY A 473 2.92 5.87 14.17
N VAL A 474 2.45 7.08 13.86
CA VAL A 474 3.36 8.24 13.78
C VAL A 474 3.91 8.68 15.16
N ARG A 475 5.12 8.21 15.47
CA ARG A 475 5.76 8.33 16.80
C ARG A 475 5.93 9.78 17.27
N GLU A 476 6.49 10.66 16.44
CA GLU A 476 6.74 12.06 16.82
C GLU A 476 5.43 12.82 17.06
N LEU A 477 4.38 12.57 16.27
CA LEU A 477 3.07 13.18 16.49
C LEU A 477 2.39 12.64 17.75
N ILE A 478 2.63 11.38 18.10
CA ILE A 478 2.12 10.79 19.35
C ILE A 478 2.82 11.42 20.56
N GLU A 479 4.14 11.63 20.46
CA GLU A 479 4.93 12.23 21.53
C GLU A 479 4.64 13.73 21.69
N ALA A 480 4.50 14.47 20.59
CA ALA A 480 4.08 15.88 20.60
C ALA A 480 2.67 16.05 21.18
N GLY A 481 1.71 15.22 20.74
CA GLY A 481 0.34 15.28 21.26
C GLY A 481 0.19 14.84 22.72
N ARG A 482 1.15 14.08 23.27
CA ARG A 482 1.20 13.80 24.72
C ARG A 482 1.75 14.98 25.52
N LYS A 483 2.72 15.71 24.97
CA LYS A 483 3.26 16.93 25.60
C LYS A 483 2.21 18.05 25.63
N GLU A 484 1.42 18.20 24.57
CA GLU A 484 0.31 19.18 24.52
C GLU A 484 -0.84 18.83 25.46
N ALA A 485 -1.08 17.54 25.74
CA ALA A 485 -2.17 17.06 26.60
C ALA A 485 -1.78 16.92 28.09
N ALA A 486 -0.48 17.02 28.42
CA ALA A 486 -0.05 17.07 29.79
C ALA A 486 -0.39 18.47 30.36
N PRO A 487 -1.13 18.58 31.48
CA PRO A 487 -1.31 19.88 32.12
C PRO A 487 0.07 20.46 32.40
N ALA A 488 0.27 21.73 32.04
CA ALA A 488 1.48 22.46 32.39
C ALA A 488 1.67 22.29 33.89
N VAL A 489 2.67 21.51 34.30
CA VAL A 489 3.11 21.47 35.68
C VAL A 489 3.65 22.87 35.92
N ILE A 490 2.84 23.69 36.57
CA ILE A 490 3.28 24.95 37.13
C ILE A 490 4.32 24.53 38.17
N GLU A 491 5.60 24.66 37.84
CA GLU A 491 6.66 24.60 38.84
C GLU A 491 6.31 25.63 39.92
N PRO A 492 6.28 25.24 41.22
CA PRO A 492 6.06 26.18 42.30
C PRO A 492 7.35 26.97 42.54
N GLU A 493 7.78 27.74 41.55
CA GLU A 493 8.83 28.75 41.70
C GLU A 493 8.19 30.13 41.50
N THR A 494 7.44 30.61 42.50
CA THR A 494 7.24 32.06 42.75
C THR A 494 6.47 32.34 44.05
N GLU A 495 6.50 31.48 45.08
CA GLU A 495 6.07 31.89 46.43
C GLU A 495 7.23 32.29 47.36
N SER A 496 8.48 31.94 47.03
CA SER A 496 9.64 32.33 47.86
C SER A 496 10.13 33.76 47.61
N VAL A 497 9.76 34.40 46.48
CA VAL A 497 10.18 35.78 46.16
C VAL A 497 9.22 36.84 46.76
N LEU A 498 7.96 36.48 47.01
CA LEU A 498 6.97 37.38 47.62
C LEU A 498 6.96 37.33 49.17
N ALA A 499 7.53 36.28 49.78
CA ALA A 499 7.73 36.20 51.23
C ALA A 499 8.96 37.00 51.71
N GLY A 500 10.00 37.12 50.89
CA GLY A 500 11.21 37.90 51.21
C GLY A 500 11.01 39.43 51.12
N ALA A 501 10.12 39.90 50.25
CA ALA A 501 9.89 41.34 50.06
C ALA A 501 8.98 41.99 51.12
N LYS A 502 8.22 41.20 51.89
CA LYS A 502 7.38 41.71 53.00
C LYS A 502 8.09 41.74 54.36
N GLY A 503 9.26 41.10 54.49
CA GLY A 503 10.05 41.10 55.74
C GLY A 503 10.99 42.30 55.88
N GLN A 504 11.28 43.03 54.81
CA GLN A 504 12.31 44.07 54.80
C GLN A 504 11.75 45.51 54.82
N ALA A 505 10.44 45.69 54.66
CA ALA A 505 9.77 46.99 54.74
C ALA A 505 9.21 47.34 56.14
N ALA A 506 9.41 46.47 57.15
CA ALA A 506 8.90 46.68 58.51
C ALA A 506 10.02 46.94 59.56
N ALA A 507 11.28 47.07 59.13
CA ALA A 507 12.42 47.30 60.03
C ALA A 507 12.99 48.74 59.98
N ASP A 508 12.55 49.58 59.04
CA ASP A 508 13.03 50.98 58.89
C ASP A 508 12.06 52.04 59.46
N SER A 509 11.14 51.65 60.36
CA SER A 509 10.24 52.59 61.03
C SER A 509 10.05 52.29 62.51
N ARG A 510 11.14 52.27 63.29
CA ARG A 510 11.14 52.53 64.73
C ARG A 510 12.40 53.24 65.19
#